data_AF-A0A9E5ICK7-F1
#
_entry.id   AF-A0A9E5ICK7-F1
#
_cell.length_a   1.000
_cell.length_b   1.000
_cell.length_c   1.000
_cell.angle_alpha   90.00
_cell.angle_beta   90.00
_cell.angle_gamma   90.00
#
_symmetry.space_group_name_H-M   'P 1'
#
loop_
_entity.id
_entity.type
_entity.pdbx_description
1 polymer ?
#
loop_
_entity_poly.entity_id
_entity_poly.type
_entity_poly.pdbx_seq_one_letter_code
_entity_poly.pdbx_strand_id
1 'polypeptide(L)'
;MSGYQTKQEQFKIAGLDDMTFRSLLDKHQYSDPSGESLRLGISSALWPLFGLLWPSGAELARLIARRPVNTDETILELGCGLGLASLVAHRLGADVTASDCHPLAGAFLLENVRLNALKVLKYRHGHWN
;
A
#
# COMPACT_ATOMS: atom_id res chain seq x y z
N MET A 1 -16.43 -6.44 -14.93
CA MET A 1 -15.35 -5.43 -14.90
C MET A 1 -15.36 -4.79 -13.51
N SER A 2 -14.20 -4.45 -12.95
CA SER A 2 -14.04 -3.98 -11.56
C SER A 2 -14.64 -2.62 -11.24
N GLY A 3 -15.12 -1.86 -12.23
CA GLY A 3 -15.68 -0.52 -12.04
C GLY A 3 -14.65 0.60 -11.81
N TYR A 4 -13.36 0.27 -11.84
CA TYR A 4 -12.22 1.19 -11.81
C TYR A 4 -11.09 0.66 -12.68
N GLN A 5 -10.20 1.56 -13.10
CA GLN A 5 -9.01 1.30 -13.89
C GLN A 5 -7.75 1.42 -13.04
N THR A 6 -6.73 0.66 -13.43
CA THR A 6 -5.43 0.63 -12.77
C THR A 6 -4.31 0.86 -13.76
N LYS A 7 -3.20 1.41 -13.29
CA LYS A 7 -1.94 1.51 -14.04
C LYS A 7 -0.82 0.84 -13.25
N GLN A 8 0.30 0.60 -13.93
CA GLN A 8 1.55 0.25 -13.25
C GLN A 8 2.48 1.46 -13.25
N GLU A 9 3.09 1.73 -12.11
CA GLU A 9 4.05 2.81 -11.90
C GLU A 9 5.33 2.26 -11.31
N GLN A 10 6.45 2.90 -11.61
CA GLN A 10 7.75 2.55 -11.03
C GLN A 10 8.12 3.54 -9.92
N PHE A 11 8.70 3.01 -8.85
CA PHE A 11 9.30 3.79 -7.78
C PHE A 11 10.76 3.38 -7.61
N LYS A 12 11.66 4.38 -7.53
CA LYS A 12 13.10 4.16 -7.45
C LYS A 12 13.65 4.74 -6.16
N ILE A 13 14.49 3.96 -5.50
CA ILE A 13 15.27 4.38 -4.35
C ILE A 13 16.72 4.03 -4.64
N ALA A 14 17.62 5.00 -4.49
CA ALA A 14 19.05 4.76 -4.70
C ALA A 14 19.53 3.63 -3.77
N GLY A 15 20.21 2.64 -4.34
CA GLY A 15 20.72 1.47 -3.60
C GLY A 15 19.74 0.31 -3.46
N LEU A 16 18.53 0.41 -4.02
CA LEU A 16 17.56 -0.69 -4.09
C LEU A 16 17.14 -0.95 -5.54
N ASP A 17 16.76 -2.19 -5.82
CA ASP A 17 16.14 -2.54 -7.10
C ASP A 17 14.85 -1.73 -7.31
N ASP A 18 14.60 -1.36 -8.57
CA ASP A 18 13.38 -0.67 -8.97
C ASP A 18 12.14 -1.45 -8.48
N MET A 19 11.16 -0.71 -8.01
CA MET A 19 9.91 -1.27 -7.53
C MET A 19 8.77 -0.95 -8.47
N THR A 20 7.90 -1.93 -8.71
CA THR A 20 6.72 -1.77 -9.57
C THR A 20 5.44 -1.87 -8.74
N PHE A 21 4.51 -0.94 -8.95
CA PHE A 21 3.27 -0.84 -8.21
C PHE A 21 2.09 -0.78 -9.15
N ARG A 22 1.06 -1.58 -8.86
CA ARG A 22 -0.29 -1.31 -9.31
C ARG A 22 -0.90 -0.20 -8.46
N SER A 23 -1.39 0.83 -9.12
CA SER A 23 -2.17 1.93 -8.54
C SER A 23 -3.47 2.10 -9.30
N LEU A 24 -4.40 2.87 -8.73
CA LEU A 24 -5.52 3.42 -9.49
C LEU A 24 -4.98 4.32 -10.61
N LEU A 25 -5.69 4.34 -11.74
CA LEU A 25 -5.35 5.21 -12.88
C LEU A 25 -5.19 6.68 -12.43
N ASP A 26 -6.18 7.19 -11.72
CA ASP A 26 -6.21 8.53 -11.15
C ASP A 26 -7.21 8.63 -9.98
N LYS A 27 -7.35 9.84 -9.43
CA LYS A 27 -8.24 10.17 -8.31
C LYS A 27 -9.72 10.37 -8.69
N HIS A 28 -10.06 10.35 -9.97
CA HIS A 28 -11.41 10.58 -10.49
C HIS A 28 -12.15 9.27 -10.72
N GLN A 29 -12.07 8.37 -9.74
CA GLN A 29 -12.64 7.04 -9.81
C GLN A 29 -13.35 6.69 -8.50
N TYR A 30 -14.45 5.95 -8.64
CA TYR A 30 -15.24 5.46 -7.51
C TYR A 30 -15.94 4.17 -7.94
N SER A 31 -15.83 3.14 -7.11
CA SER A 31 -16.55 1.89 -7.32
C SER A 31 -16.88 1.23 -5.99
N ASP A 32 -18.16 1.23 -5.64
CA ASP A 32 -18.65 0.55 -4.44
C ASP A 32 -20.00 -0.14 -4.70
N PRO A 33 -20.03 -1.14 -5.61
CA PRO A 33 -21.28 -1.76 -6.05
C PRO A 33 -22.03 -2.48 -4.91
N SER A 34 -21.31 -2.92 -3.86
CA SER A 34 -21.87 -3.59 -2.70
C SER A 34 -22.11 -2.64 -1.51
N GLY A 35 -21.74 -1.36 -1.61
CA GLY A 35 -21.80 -0.39 -0.50
C GLY A 35 -20.86 -0.72 0.67
N GLU A 36 -19.82 -1.52 0.45
CA GLU A 36 -18.88 -1.94 1.48
C GLU A 36 -18.05 -0.76 1.98
N SER A 37 -17.42 0.00 1.09
CA SER A 37 -16.63 1.18 1.48
C SER A 37 -17.48 2.19 2.25
N LEU A 38 -18.72 2.44 1.80
CA LEU A 38 -19.62 3.35 2.50
C LEU A 38 -20.00 2.86 3.90
N ARG A 39 -20.26 1.55 4.09
CA ARG A 39 -20.51 0.96 5.42
C ARG A 39 -19.32 1.10 6.37
N LEU A 40 -18.10 1.15 5.82
CA LEU A 40 -16.87 1.39 6.57
C LEU A 40 -16.60 2.89 6.81
N GLY A 41 -17.49 3.78 6.37
CA GLY A 41 -17.35 5.24 6.54
C GLY A 41 -16.51 5.92 5.45
N ILE A 42 -16.15 5.21 4.38
CA ILE A 42 -15.34 5.73 3.28
C ILE A 42 -16.27 6.32 2.23
N SER A 43 -16.33 7.65 2.16
CA SER A 43 -17.10 8.38 1.15
C SER A 43 -16.48 8.24 -0.25
N SER A 44 -17.25 8.59 -1.28
CA SER A 44 -16.74 8.62 -2.67
C SER A 44 -15.54 9.56 -2.86
N ALA A 45 -15.41 10.60 -2.04
CA ALA A 45 -14.26 11.51 -2.05
C ALA A 45 -13.00 10.88 -1.43
N LEU A 46 -13.15 9.99 -0.45
CA LEU A 46 -12.05 9.30 0.21
C LEU A 46 -11.67 7.99 -0.49
N TRP A 47 -12.62 7.38 -1.20
CA TRP A 47 -12.47 6.10 -1.87
C TRP A 47 -11.21 5.99 -2.76
N PRO A 48 -10.85 6.96 -3.63
CA PRO A 48 -9.69 6.78 -4.49
C PRO A 48 -8.35 6.94 -3.75
N LEU A 49 -8.34 7.43 -2.51
CA LEU A 49 -7.11 7.87 -1.85
C LEU A 49 -6.17 6.71 -1.48
N PHE A 50 -6.70 5.52 -1.16
CA PHE A 50 -5.87 4.34 -0.83
C PHE A 50 -4.99 3.90 -2.01
N GLY A 51 -5.48 4.12 -3.24
CA GLY A 51 -4.95 3.54 -4.46
C GLY A 51 -3.94 4.41 -5.19
N LEU A 52 -3.43 5.47 -4.56
CA LEU A 52 -2.50 6.43 -5.15
C LEU A 52 -1.17 6.42 -4.41
N LEU A 53 -0.08 6.70 -5.13
CA LEU A 53 1.22 6.97 -4.49
C LEU A 53 1.24 8.40 -3.95
N TRP A 54 1.35 8.52 -2.63
CA TRP A 54 1.42 9.81 -1.95
C TRP A 54 2.87 10.29 -1.82
N PRO A 55 3.14 11.60 -1.99
CA PRO A 55 4.48 12.15 -1.79
C PRO A 55 5.05 11.87 -0.39
N SER A 56 4.21 11.90 0.64
CA SER A 56 4.60 11.56 2.02
C SER A 56 4.97 10.08 2.18
N GLY A 57 4.20 9.17 1.57
CA GLY A 57 4.51 7.74 1.57
C GLY A 57 5.81 7.43 0.82
N ALA A 58 6.06 8.14 -0.28
CA ALA A 58 7.33 8.05 -1.01
C ALA A 58 8.52 8.52 -0.15
N GLU A 59 8.36 9.59 0.62
CA GLU A 59 9.43 10.06 1.50
C GLU A 59 9.66 9.13 2.70
N LEU A 60 8.59 8.63 3.31
CA LEU A 60 8.68 7.61 4.36
C LEU A 60 9.45 6.38 3.84
N ALA A 61 9.15 5.91 2.63
CA ALA A 61 9.85 4.77 2.03
C ALA A 61 11.35 5.03 1.83
N ARG A 62 11.75 6.26 1.44
CA ARG A 62 13.17 6.63 1.36
C ARG A 62 13.86 6.67 2.71
N LEU A 63 13.16 7.13 3.75
CA LEU A 63 13.68 7.12 5.12
C LEU A 63 13.85 5.68 5.64
N ILE A 64 12.84 4.83 5.42
CA ILE A 64 12.91 3.40 5.75
C ILE A 64 14.06 2.71 5.01
N ALA A 65 14.28 3.04 3.74
CA ALA A 65 15.38 2.46 2.96
C ALA A 65 16.78 2.71 3.55
N ARG A 66 16.93 3.75 4.37
CA ARG A 66 18.18 4.13 5.04
C ARG A 66 18.23 3.68 6.49
N ARG A 67 17.11 3.20 7.03
CA ARG A 67 17.01 2.76 8.42
C ARG A 67 17.60 1.35 8.54
N PRO A 68 18.57 1.12 9.45
CA PRO A 68 19.04 -0.23 9.75
C PRO A 68 17.89 -1.13 10.21
N VAL A 69 17.85 -2.37 9.70
CA VAL A 69 16.87 -3.36 10.13
C VAL A 69 17.25 -3.90 11.50
N ASN A 70 16.31 -3.85 12.44
CA ASN A 70 16.42 -4.50 13.74
C ASN A 70 15.61 -5.80 13.71
N THR A 71 16.26 -6.95 13.92
CA THR A 71 15.61 -8.26 13.87
C THR A 71 14.67 -8.54 15.03
N ASP A 72 14.80 -7.80 16.13
CA ASP A 72 13.95 -7.93 17.32
C ASP A 72 12.76 -6.96 17.30
N GLU A 73 12.64 -6.14 16.25
CA GLU A 73 11.57 -5.16 16.08
C GLU A 73 10.45 -5.72 15.20
N THR A 74 9.20 -5.52 15.64
CA THR A 74 8.01 -5.72 14.80
C THR A 74 7.37 -4.38 14.47
N ILE A 75 7.12 -4.12 13.20
CA ILE A 75 6.59 -2.85 12.69
C ILE A 75 5.13 -3.03 12.26
N LEU A 76 4.27 -2.07 12.61
CA LEU A 76 2.92 -1.94 12.08
C LEU A 76 2.82 -0.62 11.30
N GLU A 77 2.48 -0.69 10.01
CA GLU A 77 2.12 0.50 9.23
C GLU A 77 0.61 0.72 9.28
N LEU A 78 0.18 1.90 9.72
CA LEU A 78 -1.21 2.34 9.74
C LEU A 78 -1.51 3.17 8.49
N GLY A 79 -2.51 2.78 7.70
CA GLY A 79 -2.89 3.50 6.49
C GLY A 79 -1.86 3.30 5.38
N CYS A 80 -1.55 2.03 5.08
CA CYS A 80 -0.52 1.70 4.11
C CYS A 80 -0.88 2.07 2.66
N GLY A 81 -2.17 2.20 2.33
CA GLY A 81 -2.66 2.36 0.97
C GLY A 81 -2.12 1.26 0.06
N LEU A 82 -1.26 1.63 -0.90
CA LEU A 82 -0.56 0.70 -1.79
C LEU A 82 0.60 -0.09 -1.14
N GLY A 83 0.99 0.28 0.09
CA GLY A 83 2.00 -0.38 0.92
C GLY A 83 3.45 -0.07 0.56
N LEU A 84 3.74 1.09 -0.04
CA LEU A 84 5.09 1.43 -0.52
C LEU A 84 6.14 1.33 0.60
N ALA A 85 5.93 1.93 1.77
CA ALA A 85 6.90 1.88 2.86
C ALA A 85 7.03 0.47 3.45
N SER A 86 5.92 -0.23 3.70
CA SER A 86 5.93 -1.64 4.12
C SER A 86 6.69 -2.54 3.15
N LEU A 87 6.50 -2.38 1.83
CA LEU A 87 7.18 -3.21 0.83
C LEU A 87 8.70 -2.94 0.81
N VAL A 88 9.13 -1.69 1.00
CA VAL A 88 10.55 -1.36 1.16
C VAL A 88 11.13 -1.96 2.43
N ALA A 89 10.45 -1.80 3.58
CA ALA A 89 10.88 -2.40 4.85
C ALA A 89 11.01 -3.93 4.73
N HIS A 90 10.00 -4.57 4.13
CA HIS A 90 9.96 -6.02 3.94
C HIS A 90 11.03 -6.52 2.99
N ARG A 91 11.31 -5.79 1.89
CA ARG A 91 12.41 -6.10 0.97
C ARG A 91 13.77 -6.07 1.69
N LEU A 92 13.93 -5.17 2.66
CA LEU A 92 15.13 -5.09 3.50
C LEU A 92 15.17 -6.18 4.59
N GLY A 93 14.11 -6.95 4.77
CA GLY A 93 14.04 -8.04 5.75
C GLY A 93 13.47 -7.65 7.11
N ALA A 94 12.85 -6.47 7.25
CA ALA A 94 12.17 -6.09 8.49
C ALA A 94 10.88 -6.91 8.70
N ASP A 95 10.55 -7.24 9.95
CA ASP A 95 9.25 -7.85 10.29
C ASP A 95 8.17 -6.76 10.34
N VAL A 96 7.47 -6.58 9.23
CA VAL A 96 6.42 -5.57 9.07
C VAL A 96 5.05 -6.18 8.79
N THR A 97 4.03 -5.59 9.41
CA THR A 97 2.62 -5.78 9.08
C THR A 97 2.06 -4.49 8.52
N ALA A 98 1.53 -4.54 7.29
CA ALA A 98 0.79 -3.43 6.72
C ALA A 98 -0.67 -3.46 7.18
N SER A 99 -1.30 -2.30 7.33
CA SER A 99 -2.72 -2.20 7.62
C SER A 99 -3.37 -1.00 6.96
N ASP A 100 -4.64 -1.15 6.60
CA ASP A 100 -5.45 -0.08 6.03
C ASP A 100 -6.94 -0.30 6.35
N CYS A 101 -7.73 0.76 6.27
CA CYS A 101 -9.18 0.69 6.46
C CYS A 101 -9.93 0.45 5.15
N HIS A 102 -9.30 0.69 3.99
CA HIS A 102 -9.93 0.52 2.69
C HIS A 102 -10.02 -0.97 2.31
N PRO A 103 -11.20 -1.48 1.94
CA PRO A 103 -11.40 -2.93 1.70
C PRO A 103 -10.57 -3.45 0.51
N LEU A 104 -10.22 -2.58 -0.44
CA LEU A 104 -9.38 -2.94 -1.59
C LEU A 104 -7.87 -2.88 -1.32
N ALA A 105 -7.42 -2.27 -0.22
CA ALA A 105 -5.99 -2.05 0.02
C ALA A 105 -5.21 -3.37 0.12
N GLY A 106 -5.74 -4.37 0.84
CA GLY A 106 -5.11 -5.68 0.96
C GLY A 106 -4.91 -6.40 -0.39
N ALA A 107 -5.89 -6.29 -1.30
CA ALA A 107 -5.79 -6.89 -2.64
C ALA A 107 -4.76 -6.16 -3.52
N PHE A 108 -4.70 -4.83 -3.46
CA PHE A 108 -3.67 -4.06 -4.18
C PHE A 108 -2.27 -4.35 -3.63
N LEU A 109 -2.14 -4.44 -2.31
CA LEU A 109 -0.90 -4.79 -1.64
C LEU A 109 -0.40 -6.17 -2.05
N LEU A 110 -1.27 -7.18 -2.07
CA LEU A 110 -0.91 -8.53 -2.50
C LEU A 110 -0.37 -8.55 -3.93
N GLU A 111 -1.00 -7.79 -4.83
CA GLU A 111 -0.52 -7.66 -6.20
C GLU A 111 0.82 -6.91 -6.27
N ASN A 112 1.02 -5.88 -5.43
CA ASN A 112 2.29 -5.17 -5.36
C ASN A 112 3.42 -6.04 -4.78
N VAL A 113 3.14 -6.91 -3.81
CA VAL A 113 4.07 -7.96 -3.36
C VAL A 113 4.47 -8.85 -4.54
N ARG A 114 3.49 -9.32 -5.33
CA ARG A 114 3.72 -10.18 -6.49
C ARG A 114 4.54 -9.49 -7.58
N LEU A 115 4.23 -8.25 -7.92
CA LEU A 115 4.96 -7.45 -8.92
C LEU A 115 6.43 -7.24 -8.55
N ASN A 116 6.76 -7.29 -7.26
CA ASN A 116 8.10 -7.09 -6.73
C ASN A 116 8.81 -8.40 -6.35
N ALA A 117 8.24 -9.55 -6.69
CA ALA A 117 8.75 -10.89 -6.38
C ALA A 117 9.09 -11.11 -4.89
N LEU A 118 8.34 -10.46 -4.00
CA LEU A 118 8.55 -10.57 -2.56
C LEU A 118 7.77 -11.76 -1.98
N LYS A 119 8.23 -12.28 -0.85
CA LYS A 119 7.45 -13.23 -0.03
C LYS A 119 6.19 -12.53 0.48
N VAL A 120 5.19 -13.32 0.85
CA VAL A 120 3.94 -12.81 1.44
C VAL A 120 4.24 -11.84 2.58
N LEU A 121 3.72 -10.62 2.46
CA LEU A 121 3.77 -9.58 3.48
C LEU A 121 2.55 -9.73 4.39
N LYS A 122 2.74 -9.60 5.71
CA LYS A 122 1.63 -9.61 6.67
C LYS A 122 0.73 -8.40 6.42
N TYR A 123 -0.58 -8.63 6.33
CA TYR A 123 -1.58 -7.58 6.19
C TYR A 123 -2.70 -7.77 7.21
N ARG A 124 -3.20 -6.66 7.76
CA ARG A 124 -4.39 -6.62 8.63
C ARG A 124 -5.31 -5.51 8.18
N HIS A 125 -6.58 -5.84 7.94
CA HIS A 125 -7.61 -4.81 7.82
C HIS A 125 -7.79 -4.13 9.17
N GLY A 126 -7.73 -2.80 9.21
CA GLY A 126 -7.75 -2.04 10.46
C GLY A 126 -8.63 -0.80 10.34
N HIS A 127 -9.66 -0.74 11.17
CA HIS A 127 -10.47 0.48 11.36
C HIS A 127 -9.87 1.33 12.47
N TRP A 128 -9.91 2.65 12.32
CA TRP A 128 -9.30 3.60 13.28
C TRP A 128 -10.34 4.19 14.25
N ASN A 129 -11.36 3.41 14.58
CA ASN A 129 -12.51 3.81 15.38
C ASN A 129 -12.56 3.00 16.68
#